data_AF-A0A4Y2AF24-F1
#
_entry.id   AF-A0A4Y2AF24-F1
#
_cell.length_a   1.000
_cell.length_b   1.000
_cell.length_c   1.000
_cell.angle_alpha   90.00
_cell.angle_beta   90.00
_cell.angle_gamma   90.00
#
_symmetry.space_group_name_H-M   'P 1'
#
loop_
_entity.id
_entity.type
_entity.pdbx_description
1 polymer ?
#
loop_
_entity_poly.entity_id
_entity_poly.type
_entity_poly.pdbx_seq_one_letter_code
_entity_poly.pdbx_strand_id
1 'polypeptide(L)'
;MIKKTHFHLPTQTFHSIDLALCTPVLLPFLNLTVDGNLHNSDHFPLRITDNRHNSANHYYSPKYVYNAADWQKFSSLADITSDIIDNHTVDEALENIISIIKTAAGASIPLAKGTRRRRY
;
A
#
# COMPACT_ATOMS: atom_id res chain seq x y z
N MET A 1 -12.03 19.90 -11.59
CA MET A 1 -13.23 19.70 -10.74
C MET A 1 -12.89 18.60 -9.73
N ILE A 2 -12.98 18.89 -8.43
CA ILE A 2 -12.71 17.91 -7.36
C ILE A 2 -13.84 16.85 -7.39
N LYS A 3 -13.49 15.57 -7.48
CA LYS A 3 -14.47 14.47 -7.50
C LYS A 3 -14.88 14.11 -6.07
N LYS A 4 -16.17 13.82 -5.87
CA LYS A 4 -16.73 13.43 -4.57
C LYS A 4 -16.34 11.99 -4.26
N THR A 5 -15.83 11.74 -3.06
CA THR A 5 -15.30 10.43 -2.65
C THR A 5 -16.04 9.85 -1.45
N HIS A 6 -16.93 10.60 -0.83
CA HIS A 6 -17.69 10.17 0.34
C HIS A 6 -19.12 10.70 0.30
N PHE A 7 -20.08 9.86 0.68
CA PHE A 7 -21.47 10.22 0.88
C PHE A 7 -21.82 10.14 2.37
N HIS A 8 -22.02 11.30 2.99
CA HIS A 8 -22.41 11.38 4.39
C HIS A 8 -23.93 11.20 4.52
N LEU A 9 -24.36 10.00 4.92
CA LEU A 9 -25.77 9.63 5.00
C LEU A 9 -26.61 10.55 5.92
N PRO A 10 -26.15 10.95 7.13
CA PRO A 10 -26.97 11.76 8.03
C PRO A 10 -27.36 13.13 7.48
N THR A 11 -26.46 13.77 6.72
CA THR A 11 -26.73 15.08 6.11
C THR A 11 -27.08 14.99 4.64
N GLN A 12 -27.02 13.80 4.04
CA GLN A 12 -27.21 13.55 2.61
C GLN A 12 -26.30 14.41 1.72
N THR A 13 -25.06 14.64 2.16
CA THR A 13 -24.09 15.48 1.43
C THR A 13 -22.89 14.71 0.91
N PHE A 14 -22.34 15.19 -0.20
CA PHE A 14 -21.14 14.62 -0.81
C PHE A 14 -19.88 15.40 -0.47
N HIS A 15 -18.86 14.69 -0.01
CA HIS A 15 -17.56 15.24 0.38
C HIS A 15 -16.43 14.59 -0.42
N SER A 16 -15.28 15.25 -0.40
CA SER A 16 -14.04 14.79 -1.03
C SER A 16 -12.99 14.73 0.06
N ILE A 17 -12.93 13.59 0.75
CA ILE A 17 -12.06 13.41 1.93
C ILE A 17 -10.91 12.43 1.66
N ASP A 18 -10.97 11.71 0.53
CA ASP A 18 -9.93 10.79 0.12
C ASP A 18 -8.92 11.50 -0.80
N LEU A 19 -7.63 11.25 -0.56
CA LEU A 19 -6.52 11.92 -1.24
C LEU A 19 -5.55 10.90 -1.86
N ALA A 20 -5.11 11.17 -3.08
CA ALA A 20 -4.01 10.47 -3.74
C ALA A 20 -2.85 11.43 -3.98
N LEU A 21 -1.65 11.06 -3.55
CA LEU A 21 -0.42 11.81 -3.76
C LEU A 21 0.53 11.01 -4.65
N CYS A 22 1.26 11.69 -5.51
CA CYS A 22 2.30 11.09 -6.33
C CYS A 22 3.51 12.02 -6.44
N THR A 23 4.67 11.46 -6.76
CA THR A 23 5.83 12.27 -7.14
C THR A 23 5.53 13.01 -8.45
N PRO A 24 6.05 14.25 -8.64
CA PRO A 24 5.78 15.03 -9.86
C PRO A 24 6.13 14.30 -11.16
N VAL A 25 7.17 13.46 -11.12
CA VAL A 25 7.63 12.67 -12.27
C VAL A 25 6.59 11.64 -12.72
N LEU A 26 5.75 11.14 -11.81
CA LEU A 26 4.72 10.14 -12.14
C LEU A 26 3.42 10.78 -12.64
N LEU A 27 3.16 12.04 -12.27
CA LEU A 27 1.88 12.71 -12.54
C LEU A 27 1.43 12.67 -14.01
N PRO A 28 2.31 12.86 -15.04
CA PRO A 28 1.89 12.80 -16.45
C PRO A 28 1.39 11.43 -16.90
N PHE A 29 1.71 10.38 -16.13
CA PHE A 29 1.39 8.99 -16.46
C PHE A 29 0.19 8.47 -15.70
N LEU A 30 -0.26 9.17 -14.66
CA LEU A 30 -1.34 8.71 -13.80
C LEU A 30 -2.66 9.37 -14.18
N ASN A 31 -3.72 8.58 -14.21
CA ASN A 31 -5.08 9.07 -14.31
C ASN A 31 -5.86 8.72 -13.04
N LEU A 32 -6.53 9.72 -12.46
CA LEU A 32 -7.30 9.57 -11.24
C LEU A 32 -8.80 9.61 -11.56
N THR A 33 -9.50 8.57 -11.17
CA THR A 33 -10.95 8.44 -11.33
C THR A 33 -11.59 8.07 -10.00
N VAL A 34 -12.88 8.38 -9.87
CA VAL A 34 -13.70 7.89 -8.76
C VAL A 34 -14.68 6.91 -9.35
N ASP A 35 -14.81 5.75 -8.72
CA ASP A 35 -15.79 4.74 -9.09
C ASP A 35 -17.20 5.23 -8.73
N GLY A 36 -18.18 4.97 -9.59
CA GLY A 36 -19.56 5.40 -9.35
C GLY A 36 -20.31 4.52 -8.34
N ASN A 37 -19.75 3.37 -7.99
CA ASN A 37 -20.35 2.43 -7.04
C ASN A 37 -19.65 2.50 -5.68
N LEU A 38 -20.45 2.47 -4.62
CA LEU A 38 -20.05 2.51 -3.22
C LEU A 38 -19.56 1.16 -2.67
N HIS A 39 -19.92 0.04 -3.30
CA HIS A 39 -19.54 -1.32 -2.88
C HIS A 39 -19.78 -1.59 -1.37
N ASN A 40 -20.96 -1.21 -0.88
CA ASN A 40 -21.38 -1.32 0.53
C ASN A 40 -20.59 -0.48 1.55
N SER A 41 -19.81 0.50 1.07
CA SER A 41 -19.18 1.55 1.87
C SER A 41 -19.97 2.86 1.77
N ASP A 42 -19.71 3.82 2.64
CA ASP A 42 -20.08 5.23 2.49
C ASP A 42 -19.03 6.03 1.67
N HIS A 43 -17.89 5.40 1.34
CA HIS A 43 -16.86 5.94 0.46
C HIS A 43 -16.91 5.37 -0.96
N PHE A 44 -16.77 6.25 -1.95
CA PHE A 44 -16.52 5.91 -3.34
C PHE A 44 -15.02 5.60 -3.55
N PRO A 45 -14.67 4.45 -4.12
CA PRO A 45 -13.28 4.11 -4.38
C PRO A 45 -12.57 5.11 -5.32
N LEU A 46 -11.37 5.55 -4.92
CA LEU A 46 -10.42 6.19 -5.84
C LEU A 46 -9.69 5.14 -6.66
N ARG A 47 -9.69 5.31 -7.98
CA ARG A 47 -9.00 4.44 -8.93
C ARG A 47 -7.91 5.22 -9.65
N ILE A 48 -6.67 4.78 -9.47
CA ILE A 48 -5.48 5.31 -10.13
C ILE A 48 -5.07 4.33 -11.23
N THR A 49 -4.94 4.81 -12.47
CA THR A 49 -4.42 4.02 -13.58
C THR A 49 -3.13 4.63 -14.11
N ASP A 50 -2.19 3.78 -14.50
CA ASP A 50 -0.91 4.16 -15.09
C ASP A 50 -0.95 3.91 -16.60
N ASN A 51 -0.76 4.97 -17.37
CA ASN A 51 -0.83 4.97 -18.83
C ASN A 51 0.53 4.70 -19.49
N ARG A 52 1.58 4.40 -18.71
CA ARG A 52 2.84 3.92 -19.28
C ARG A 52 2.56 2.59 -19.95
N HIS A 53 2.70 2.54 -21.28
CA HIS A 53 2.71 1.30 -22.05
C HIS A 53 3.93 0.46 -21.65
N ASN A 54 3.82 -0.28 -20.55
CA ASN A 54 4.83 -1.23 -20.14
C ASN A 54 4.65 -2.53 -20.95
N SER A 55 5.22 -2.56 -22.15
CA SER A 55 5.69 -3.82 -22.77
C SER A 55 6.91 -4.41 -22.03
N ALA A 56 7.27 -3.83 -20.88
CA ALA A 56 8.34 -4.29 -20.03
C ALA A 56 8.04 -5.72 -19.55
N ASN A 57 8.99 -6.62 -19.82
CA ASN A 57 9.10 -7.89 -19.13
C ASN A 57 8.96 -7.62 -17.63
N HIS A 58 7.79 -7.95 -17.07
CA HIS A 58 7.52 -7.74 -15.66
C HIS A 58 8.39 -8.73 -14.90
N TYR A 59 9.62 -8.31 -14.56
CA TYR A 59 10.26 -8.78 -13.35
C TYR A 59 9.38 -8.25 -12.21
N TYR A 60 8.31 -9.00 -11.93
CA TYR A 60 7.58 -8.79 -10.70
C TYR A 60 8.56 -9.02 -9.57
N SER A 61 8.83 -7.97 -8.78
CA SER A 61 9.49 -8.15 -7.49
C SER A 61 8.75 -9.28 -6.76
N PRO A 62 9.46 -10.25 -6.20
CA PRO A 62 8.83 -11.35 -5.47
C PRO A 62 7.84 -10.76 -4.45
N LYS A 63 6.58 -11.16 -4.53
CA LYS A 63 5.53 -10.65 -3.64
C LYS A 63 5.49 -11.51 -2.39
N TYR A 64 5.30 -10.89 -1.23
CA TYR A 64 5.02 -11.61 0.00
C TYR A 64 3.75 -12.46 -0.15
N VAL A 65 3.84 -13.74 0.20
CA VAL A 65 2.71 -14.68 0.18
C VAL A 65 2.10 -14.73 1.58
N TYR A 66 1.20 -13.79 1.87
CA TYR A 66 0.60 -13.64 3.20
C TYR A 66 -0.14 -14.88 3.70
N ASN A 67 -0.71 -15.69 2.80
CA ASN A 67 -1.37 -16.95 3.18
C ASN A 67 -0.40 -18.02 3.70
N ALA A 68 0.89 -17.89 3.41
CA ALA A 68 1.96 -18.79 3.86
C ALA A 68 2.85 -18.13 4.93
N ALA A 69 2.43 -16.99 5.48
CA ALA A 69 3.15 -16.29 6.52
C ALA A 69 3.09 -17.06 7.84
N ASP A 70 4.23 -17.14 8.52
CA ASP A 70 4.29 -17.49 9.94
C ASP A 70 4.02 -16.23 10.77
N TRP A 71 2.74 -15.99 11.07
CA TRP A 71 2.31 -14.80 11.81
C TRP A 71 2.81 -14.78 13.25
N GLN A 72 3.00 -15.95 13.87
CA GLN A 72 3.53 -16.04 15.23
C GLN A 72 5.00 -15.60 15.25
N LYS A 73 5.79 -16.09 14.29
CA LYS A 73 7.18 -15.66 14.11
C LYS A 73 7.25 -14.17 13.76
N PHE A 74 6.42 -13.69 12.84
CA PHE A 74 6.38 -12.27 12.50
C PHE A 74 6.10 -11.43 13.75
N SER A 75 5.08 -11.78 14.53
CA SER A 75 4.71 -11.05 15.74
C SER A 75 5.84 -11.03 16.77
N SER A 76 6.58 -12.14 16.93
CA SER A 76 7.72 -12.19 17.85
C SER A 76 8.91 -11.34 17.40
N LEU A 77 9.08 -11.15 16.09
CA LEU A 77 10.19 -10.40 15.51
C LEU A 77 9.85 -8.92 15.27
N ALA A 78 8.57 -8.59 15.15
CA ALA A 78 8.06 -7.24 14.95
C ALA A 78 7.66 -6.56 16.27
N ASP A 79 8.27 -6.97 17.38
CA ASP A 79 8.00 -6.39 18.69
C ASP A 79 8.64 -5.00 18.79
N ILE A 80 7.79 -3.98 18.93
CA ILE A 80 8.20 -2.57 19.02
C ILE A 80 8.00 -2.15 20.47
N THR A 81 9.08 -2.10 21.23
CA THR A 81 9.11 -1.67 22.62
C THR A 81 9.30 -0.16 22.74
N SER A 82 9.03 0.40 23.92
CA SER A 82 9.27 1.82 24.21
C SER A 82 10.73 2.21 24.01
N ASP A 83 11.67 1.31 24.34
CA ASP A 83 13.12 1.56 24.21
C ASP A 83 13.57 1.86 22.77
N ILE A 84 12.81 1.40 21.77
CA ILE A 84 13.09 1.67 20.35
C ILE A 84 12.72 3.11 19.96
N ILE A 85 11.81 3.72 20.71
CA ILE A 85 11.25 5.06 20.46
C ILE A 85 11.92 6.06 21.41
N ASP A 86 12.13 5.67 22.66
CA ASP A 86 12.68 6.50 23.71
C ASP A 86 14.13 6.88 23.38
N ASN A 87 14.49 8.14 23.65
CA ASN A 87 15.82 8.71 23.41
C ASN A 87 16.28 8.77 21.94
N HIS A 88 15.37 8.58 20.97
CA HIS A 88 15.64 8.75 19.55
C HIS A 88 14.91 9.99 18.99
N THR A 89 15.48 10.59 17.96
CA THR A 89 14.74 11.57 17.15
C THR A 89 13.59 10.88 16.39
N VAL A 90 12.63 11.67 15.89
CA VAL A 90 11.51 11.15 15.10
C VAL A 90 11.98 10.34 13.88
N ASP A 91 13.00 10.84 13.18
CA ASP A 91 13.53 10.18 11.98
C ASP A 91 14.24 8.85 12.33
N GLU A 92 15.01 8.82 13.43
CA GLU A 92 15.68 7.60 13.90
C GLU A 92 14.69 6.54 14.38
N ALA A 93 13.69 6.93 15.18
CA ALA A 93 12.65 6.04 15.64
C ALA A 93 11.86 5.45 14.45
N LEU A 94 11.58 6.28 13.44
CA LEU A 94 10.89 5.84 12.21
C LEU A 94 11.73 4.80 11.44
N GLU A 95 13.01 5.07 11.22
CA GLU A 95 13.90 4.12 10.54
C GLU A 95 14.05 2.80 11.32
N ASN A 96 14.13 2.86 12.64
CA ASN A 96 14.17 1.67 13.50
C ASN A 96 12.89 0.82 13.35
N ILE A 97 11.72 1.44 13.41
CA ILE A 97 10.43 0.76 13.22
C ILE A 97 10.34 0.12 11.82
N ILE A 98 10.71 0.87 10.78
CA ILE A 98 10.71 0.37 9.40
C ILE A 98 11.65 -0.84 9.26
N SER A 99 12.83 -0.77 9.87
CA SER A 99 13.83 -1.84 9.85
C SER A 99 13.32 -3.11 10.53
N ILE A 100 12.69 -2.98 11.69
CA ILE A 100 12.08 -4.10 12.45
C ILE A 100 11.01 -4.78 11.59
N ILE A 101 10.07 -4.02 11.04
CA ILE A 101 8.96 -4.55 10.22
C ILE A 101 9.51 -5.27 8.97
N LYS A 102 10.48 -4.66 8.27
CA LYS A 102 11.11 -5.27 7.09
C LYS A 102 11.82 -6.58 7.43
N THR A 103 12.56 -6.61 8.54
CA THR A 103 13.32 -7.78 8.97
C THR A 103 12.38 -8.92 9.39
N ALA A 104 11.36 -8.61 10.18
CA ALA A 104 10.33 -9.57 10.59
C ALA A 104 9.59 -10.15 9.38
N ALA A 105 9.22 -9.29 8.41
CA ALA A 105 8.57 -9.71 7.17
C ALA A 105 9.47 -10.65 6.35
N GLY A 106 10.74 -10.29 6.14
CA GLY A 106 11.69 -11.11 5.38
C GLY A 106 11.96 -12.47 6.03
N ALA A 107 11.93 -12.56 7.36
CA ALA A 107 12.16 -13.80 8.09
C ALA A 107 10.93 -14.71 8.19
N SER A 108 9.72 -14.16 8.01
CA SER A 108 8.47 -14.85 8.39
C SER A 108 7.46 -14.98 7.26
N ILE A 109 7.58 -14.16 6.20
CA ILE A 109 6.66 -14.19 5.07
C ILE A 109 7.42 -14.63 3.82
N PRO A 110 7.14 -15.83 3.28
CA PRO A 110 7.83 -16.30 2.10
C PRO A 110 7.50 -15.44 0.89
N LEU A 111 8.49 -15.25 0.03
CA LEU A 111 8.33 -14.55 -1.23
C LEU A 111 7.84 -15.52 -2.32
N ALA A 112 6.92 -15.06 -3.15
CA ALA A 112 6.44 -15.82 -4.29
C ALA A 112 7.62 -16.14 -5.22
N LYS A 113 7.77 -17.41 -5.60
CA LYS A 113 8.73 -17.81 -6.63
C LYS A 113 8.36 -17.06 -7.91
N GLY A 114 9.27 -16.25 -8.44
CA GLY A 114 9.03 -15.50 -9.67
C GLY A 114 8.60 -16.44 -10.79
N THR A 115 7.34 -16.37 -11.21
CA THR A 115 6.84 -17.13 -12.35
C THR A 115 7.47 -16.54 -13.61
N ARG A 116 8.57 -17.14 -14.09
CA ARG A 116 8.93 -17.05 -15.52
C ARG A 116 7.77 -17.69 -16.28
N ARG A 117 6.85 -16.88 -16.82
CA ARG A 117 5.96 -17.36 -17.88
C ARG A 117 6.86 -17.75 -19.06
N ARG A 118 7.02 -19.04 -19.32
CA ARG A 118 7.53 -19.51 -20.61
C ARG A 118 6.55 -19.01 -21.67
N ARG A 119 7.05 -18.22 -22.61
CA ARG A 119 6.30 -17.86 -23.82
C ARG A 119 6.09 -19.15 -24.61
N TYR A 120 4.83 -19.53 -24.83
CA TYR A 120 4.43 -20.41 -25.92
C TYR A 120 4.05 -19.52 -27.10
#